data_AF-K0INW8-F1
#
_entry.id   AF-K0INW8-F1
#
_cell.length_a   1.000
_cell.length_b   1.000
_cell.length_c   1.000
_cell.angle_alpha   90.00
_cell.angle_beta   90.00
_cell.angle_gamma   90.00
#
_symmetry.space_group_name_H-M   'P 1'
#
loop_
_entity.id
_entity.type
_entity.pdbx_description
1 polymer ?
#
loop_
_entity_poly.entity_id
_entity_poly.type
_entity_poly.pdbx_seq_one_letter_code
_entity_poly.pdbx_strand_id
1 'polypeptide(L)'
;MTAHIAARHFTSYNLIKKGNNLDIFEKVYYMRALVGVAAGIVAGFLIPFDTSNSPVDQGVAVGMTFGIAVVFYFISLGIGRGIAKNVPKDKRRKVAMEGIVPFIFLLLTFMIIVYTALHQSILT
;
A
#
# COMPACT_ATOMS: atom_id res chain seq x y z
N MET A 1 3.79 41.04 -29.27
CA MET A 1 2.93 39.88 -29.58
C MET A 1 3.52 38.53 -29.13
N THR A 2 4.83 38.43 -28.95
CA THR A 2 5.57 37.21 -28.54
C THR A 2 5.39 36.78 -27.08
N ALA A 3 5.19 37.72 -26.15
CA ALA A 3 5.03 37.40 -24.73
C ALA A 3 3.76 36.57 -24.43
N HIS A 4 2.67 36.80 -25.16
CA HIS A 4 1.41 36.10 -24.91
C HIS A 4 1.47 34.62 -25.35
N ILE A 5 2.22 34.33 -26.43
CA ILE A 5 2.43 32.96 -26.93
C ILE A 5 3.32 32.18 -25.96
N ALA A 6 4.41 32.80 -25.48
CA ALA A 6 5.30 32.19 -24.48
C ALA A 6 4.56 31.84 -23.17
N ALA A 7 3.67 32.72 -22.69
CA ALA A 7 2.88 32.47 -21.49
C ALA A 7 1.90 31.29 -21.65
N ARG A 8 1.28 31.13 -22.83
CA ARG A 8 0.39 29.99 -23.11
C ARG A 8 1.16 28.67 -23.13
N HIS A 9 2.31 28.63 -23.82
CA HIS A 9 3.16 27.43 -23.85
C HIS A 9 3.65 27.03 -22.45
N PHE A 10 4.02 27.99 -21.60
CA PHE A 10 4.46 27.71 -20.23
C PHE A 10 3.34 27.15 -19.36
N THR A 11 2.12 27.67 -19.54
CA THR A 11 0.94 27.21 -18.80
C THR A 11 0.55 25.79 -19.22
N SER A 12 0.47 25.52 -20.52
CA SER A 12 0.14 24.19 -21.05
C SER A 12 1.16 23.13 -20.64
N TYR A 13 2.46 23.42 -20.68
CA TYR A 13 3.50 22.49 -20.25
C TYR A 13 3.37 22.12 -18.75
N ASN A 14 3.09 23.11 -17.89
CA ASN A 14 2.90 22.85 -16.46
C ASN A 14 1.64 22.02 -16.18
N LEU A 15 0.55 22.21 -16.94
CA LEU A 15 -0.67 21.42 -16.81
C LEU A 15 -0.45 19.95 -17.21
N ILE A 16 0.19 19.71 -18.37
CA ILE A 16 0.50 18.35 -18.84
C ILE A 16 1.44 17.65 -17.85
N LYS A 17 2.49 18.35 -17.41
CA LYS A 17 3.42 17.81 -16.42
C LYS A 17 2.72 17.52 -15.08
N LYS A 18 1.78 18.36 -14.64
CA LYS A 18 1.00 18.12 -13.42
C LYS A 18 0.09 16.90 -13.56
N GLY A 19 -0.63 16.77 -14.68
CA GLY A 19 -1.50 15.62 -14.99
C GLY A 19 -0.75 14.28 -14.98
N ASN A 20 0.39 14.21 -15.67
CA ASN A 20 1.20 12.99 -15.70
C ASN A 20 1.74 12.57 -14.32
N ASN A 21 1.98 13.54 -13.42
CA ASN A 21 2.40 13.20 -12.06
C ASN A 21 1.23 12.64 -11.24
N LEU A 22 0.03 13.23 -11.35
CA LEU A 22 -1.18 12.74 -10.67
C LEU A 22 -1.49 11.29 -11.03
N ASP A 23 -1.43 10.92 -12.31
CA ASP A 23 -1.63 9.53 -12.77
C ASP A 23 -0.62 8.55 -12.15
N ILE A 24 0.65 8.97 -11.99
CA ILE A 24 1.68 8.13 -11.35
C ILE A 24 1.39 7.96 -9.85
N PHE A 25 0.96 9.02 -9.16
CA PHE A 25 0.60 8.95 -7.74
C PHE A 25 -0.59 8.04 -7.50
N GLU A 26 -1.63 8.14 -8.33
CA GLU A 26 -2.82 7.26 -8.27
C GLU A 26 -2.44 5.80 -8.52
N LYS A 27 -1.61 5.49 -9.52
CA LYS A 27 -1.12 4.13 -9.75
C LYS A 27 -0.38 3.55 -8.55
N VAL A 28 0.49 4.35 -7.92
CA VAL A 28 1.22 3.92 -6.72
C VAL A 28 0.26 3.71 -5.55
N TYR A 29 -0.74 4.57 -5.40
CA TYR A 29 -1.79 4.45 -4.38
C TYR A 29 -2.56 3.13 -4.53
N TYR A 30 -3.09 2.83 -5.72
CA TYR A 30 -3.84 1.61 -5.99
C TYR A 30 -2.98 0.35 -5.88
N MET A 31 -1.73 0.39 -6.34
CA MET A 31 -0.81 -0.73 -6.21
C MET A 31 -0.54 -1.04 -4.72
N ARG A 32 -0.28 -0.01 -3.91
CA ARG A 32 -0.10 -0.16 -2.45
C ARG A 32 -1.35 -0.74 -1.79
N ALA A 33 -2.53 -0.27 -2.20
CA ALA A 33 -3.79 -0.82 -1.71
C ALA A 33 -3.92 -2.31 -2.03
N LEU A 34 -3.66 -2.73 -3.27
CA LEU A 34 -3.68 -4.13 -3.70
C LEU A 34 -2.69 -5.00 -2.91
N VAL A 35 -1.47 -4.52 -2.70
CA VAL A 35 -0.46 -5.24 -1.91
C VAL A 35 -0.89 -5.34 -0.44
N GLY A 36 -1.56 -4.30 0.10
CA GLY A 36 -2.12 -4.32 1.45
C GLY A 36 -3.22 -5.36 1.62
N VAL A 37 -4.12 -5.48 0.64
CA VAL A 37 -5.16 -6.54 0.61
C VAL A 37 -4.53 -7.92 0.60
N ALA A 38 -3.57 -8.17 -0.30
CA ALA A 38 -2.88 -9.46 -0.37
C ALA A 38 -2.13 -9.78 0.93
N ALA A 39 -1.44 -8.80 1.51
CA ALA A 39 -0.76 -8.93 2.79
C ALA A 39 -1.74 -9.25 3.93
N GLY A 40 -2.88 -8.58 3.98
CA GLY A 40 -3.92 -8.82 4.98
C GLY A 40 -4.51 -10.23 4.89
N ILE A 41 -4.76 -10.73 3.68
CA ILE A 41 -5.22 -12.11 3.47
C ILE A 41 -4.17 -13.09 3.97
N VAL A 42 -2.91 -12.94 3.54
CA VAL A 42 -1.80 -13.81 3.95
C VAL A 42 -1.59 -13.78 5.47
N ALA A 43 -1.67 -12.60 6.09
CA ALA A 43 -1.58 -12.44 7.54
C ALA A 43 -2.74 -13.15 8.26
N GLY A 44 -3.98 -12.98 7.78
CA GLY A 44 -5.15 -13.65 8.37
C GLY A 44 -5.08 -15.17 8.35
N PHE A 45 -4.42 -15.77 7.34
CA PHE A 45 -4.20 -17.22 7.26
C PHE A 45 -3.00 -17.72 8.07
N LEU A 46 -1.95 -16.90 8.21
CA LEU A 46 -0.70 -17.30 8.88
C LEU A 46 -0.74 -17.16 10.40
N ILE A 47 -1.64 -16.34 10.94
CA ILE A 47 -1.80 -16.21 12.39
C ILE A 47 -2.30 -17.56 12.92
N PRO A 48 -1.53 -18.23 13.80
CA PRO A 48 -1.84 -19.59 14.24
C PRO A 48 -3.19 -19.65 14.95
N PHE A 49 -3.98 -20.66 14.58
CA PHE A 49 -5.27 -20.98 15.18
C PHE A 49 -5.05 -21.64 16.54
N ASP A 50 -5.91 -21.33 17.52
CA ASP A 50 -5.97 -22.02 18.81
C ASP A 50 -6.52 -23.45 18.60
N THR A 51 -5.71 -24.30 17.97
CA THR A 51 -6.04 -25.70 17.72
C THR A 51 -5.40 -26.49 18.85
N SER A 52 -6.18 -26.68 19.90
CA SER A 52 -5.96 -27.61 21.02
C SER A 52 -4.55 -27.59 21.65
N ASN A 53 -4.45 -26.88 22.80
CA ASN A 53 -3.46 -27.03 23.89
C ASN A 53 -2.38 -25.93 24.06
N SER A 54 -2.50 -24.75 23.48
CA SER A 54 -1.70 -23.59 23.94
C SER A 54 -2.42 -22.28 23.66
N PRO A 55 -2.64 -21.42 24.67
CA PRO A 55 -3.18 -20.09 24.44
C PRO A 55 -2.24 -19.38 23.47
N VAL A 56 -2.79 -18.93 22.34
CA VAL A 56 -2.00 -18.15 21.37
C VAL A 56 -1.55 -16.89 22.08
N ASP A 57 -0.26 -16.83 22.41
CA ASP A 57 0.36 -15.64 22.98
C ASP A 57 0.11 -14.49 22.00
N GLN A 58 -0.65 -13.49 22.45
CA GLN A 58 -0.96 -12.30 21.65
C GLN A 58 0.32 -11.65 21.11
N GLY A 59 1.44 -11.80 21.83
CA GLY A 59 2.77 -11.36 21.38
C GLY A 59 3.24 -12.03 20.08
N VAL A 60 2.95 -13.32 19.87
CA VAL A 60 3.30 -14.05 18.65
C VAL A 60 2.45 -13.59 17.47
N ALA A 61 1.13 -13.45 17.66
CA ALA A 61 0.23 -12.96 16.62
C ALA A 61 0.58 -11.52 16.18
N VAL A 62 0.86 -10.63 17.16
CA VAL A 62 1.30 -9.26 16.89
C VAL A 62 2.66 -9.26 16.20
N GLY A 63 3.61 -10.09 16.64
CA GLY A 63 4.94 -10.21 16.05
C GLY A 63 4.91 -10.68 14.60
N MET A 64 4.10 -11.70 14.29
CA MET A 64 3.92 -12.20 12.92
C MET A 64 3.25 -11.17 12.02
N THR A 65 2.22 -10.48 12.52
CA THR A 65 1.54 -9.41 11.79
C THR A 65 2.53 -8.29 11.43
N PHE A 66 3.35 -7.85 12.39
CA PHE A 66 4.38 -6.85 12.15
C PHE A 66 5.43 -7.33 11.13
N GLY A 67 5.88 -8.58 11.25
CA GLY A 67 6.82 -9.18 10.29
C GLY A 67 6.29 -9.18 8.86
N ILE A 68 5.04 -9.62 8.67
CA ILE A 68 4.38 -9.65 7.36
C ILE A 68 4.20 -8.23 6.82
N ALA A 69 3.73 -7.30 7.66
CA ALA A 69 3.56 -5.90 7.27
C ALA A 69 4.88 -5.28 6.78
N VAL A 70 5.99 -5.53 7.46
CA VAL A 70 7.32 -5.02 7.08
C VAL A 70 7.77 -5.62 5.75
N VAL A 71 7.67 -6.94 5.57
CA VAL A 71 8.08 -7.62 4.33
C VAL A 71 7.27 -7.11 3.14
N PHE A 72 5.94 -7.09 3.25
CA PHE A 72 5.07 -6.61 2.18
C PHE A 72 5.21 -5.13 1.91
N TYR A 73 5.53 -4.32 2.94
CA TYR A 73 5.85 -2.91 2.76
C TYR A 73 7.13 -2.72 1.92
N PHE A 74 8.18 -3.51 2.14
CA PHE A 74 9.38 -3.46 1.32
C PHE A 74 9.13 -3.88 -0.13
N ILE A 75 8.33 -4.92 -0.36
CA ILE A 75 7.90 -5.34 -1.71
C ILE A 75 7.15 -4.20 -2.41
N SER A 76 6.20 -3.59 -1.70
CA SER A 76 5.43 -2.44 -2.16
C SER A 76 6.33 -1.24 -2.49
N LEU A 77 7.35 -0.97 -1.68
CA LEU A 77 8.36 0.06 -1.99
C LEU A 77 9.16 -0.27 -3.26
N GLY A 78 9.52 -1.53 -3.47
CA GLY A 78 10.23 -1.99 -4.67
C GLY A 78 9.43 -1.71 -5.95
N ILE A 79 8.16 -2.12 -5.96
CA ILE A 79 7.27 -1.90 -7.11
C ILE A 79 7.01 -0.40 -7.31
N GLY A 80 6.78 0.34 -6.22
CA GLY A 80 6.56 1.79 -6.28
C GLY A 80 7.77 2.56 -6.81
N ARG A 81 9.00 2.12 -6.49
CA ARG A 81 10.24 2.66 -7.08
C ARG A 81 10.37 2.36 -8.56
N GLY A 82 9.87 1.21 -9.03
CA GLY A 82 9.81 0.87 -10.45
C GLY A 82 8.90 1.80 -11.23
N ILE A 83 7.70 2.07 -10.71
CA ILE A 83 6.71 2.98 -11.33
C ILE A 83 7.20 4.43 -11.28
N ALA A 84 7.85 4.84 -10.19
CA ALA A 84 8.35 6.20 -10.00
C ALA A 84 9.76 6.45 -10.58
N LYS A 85 10.31 5.53 -11.39
CA LYS A 85 11.68 5.65 -11.93
C LYS A 85 11.89 6.93 -12.75
N ASN A 86 10.83 7.41 -13.41
CA ASN A 86 10.82 8.65 -14.20
C ASN A 86 10.36 9.90 -13.43
N VAL A 87 10.13 9.81 -12.12
CA VAL A 87 9.68 10.95 -11.30
C VAL A 87 10.89 11.69 -10.70
N PRO A 88 10.95 13.03 -10.78
CA PRO A 88 12.00 13.85 -10.18
C PRO A 88 12.16 13.58 -8.68
N LYS A 89 13.40 13.59 -8.16
CA LYS A 89 13.74 13.26 -6.76
C LYS A 89 12.92 14.05 -5.72
N ASP A 90 12.58 15.30 -6.03
CA ASP A 90 11.69 16.17 -5.25
C ASP A 90 10.34 15.52 -4.92
N LYS A 91 9.70 14.87 -5.91
CA LYS A 91 8.38 14.26 -5.76
C LYS A 91 8.43 12.83 -5.23
N ARG A 92 9.59 12.15 -5.30
CA ARG A 92 9.73 10.76 -4.84
C ARG A 92 9.44 10.57 -3.35
N ARG A 93 9.77 11.57 -2.52
CA ARG A 93 9.43 11.53 -1.08
C ARG A 93 7.92 11.59 -0.86
N LYS A 94 7.21 12.38 -1.68
CA LYS A 94 5.75 12.44 -1.66
C LYS A 94 5.11 11.13 -2.12
N VAL A 95 5.64 10.52 -3.19
CA VAL A 95 5.22 9.18 -3.67
C VAL A 95 5.41 8.12 -2.58
N ALA A 96 6.51 8.21 -1.81
CA ALA A 96 6.81 7.23 -0.76
C ALA A 96 5.83 7.31 0.43
N MET A 97 5.26 8.48 0.72
CA MET A 97 4.28 8.66 1.80
C MET A 97 2.84 8.47 1.31
N GLU A 98 2.53 8.85 0.07
CA GLU A 98 1.22 8.60 -0.55
C GLU A 98 1.01 7.09 -0.71
N GLY A 99 0.00 6.55 -0.03
CA GLY A 99 -0.35 5.14 -0.07
C GLY A 99 0.14 4.28 1.12
N ILE A 100 0.87 4.83 2.10
CA ILE A 100 1.20 4.06 3.32
C ILE A 100 -0.03 3.84 4.20
N VAL A 101 -0.85 4.87 4.35
CA VAL A 101 -2.09 4.84 5.13
C VAL A 101 -3.08 3.79 4.58
N PRO A 102 -3.46 3.79 3.29
CA PRO A 102 -4.35 2.76 2.77
C PRO A 102 -3.74 1.36 2.81
N PHE A 103 -2.41 1.22 2.69
CA PHE A 103 -1.75 -0.08 2.83
C PHE A 103 -1.95 -0.67 4.22
N ILE A 104 -1.64 0.10 5.28
CA ILE A 104 -1.79 -0.34 6.67
C ILE A 104 -3.27 -0.60 6.98
N PHE A 105 -4.15 0.31 6.55
CA PHE A 105 -5.59 0.18 6.78
C PHE A 105 -6.15 -1.10 6.14
N LEU A 106 -5.86 -1.33 4.86
CA LEU A 106 -6.35 -2.51 4.14
C LEU A 106 -5.73 -3.80 4.66
N LEU A 107 -4.45 -3.79 5.05
CA LEU A 107 -3.80 -4.93 5.69
C LEU A 107 -4.55 -5.34 6.96
N LEU A 108 -4.80 -4.40 7.87
CA LEU A 108 -5.50 -4.67 9.12
C LEU A 108 -6.95 -5.11 8.87
N THR A 109 -7.67 -4.43 7.99
CA THR A 109 -9.07 -4.76 7.68
C THR A 109 -9.19 -6.17 7.10
N PHE A 110 -8.40 -6.51 6.08
CA PHE A 110 -8.46 -7.85 5.48
C PHE A 110 -7.95 -8.94 6.42
N MET A 111 -6.93 -8.66 7.22
CA MET A 111 -6.48 -9.58 8.27
C MET A 111 -7.63 -9.90 9.23
N ILE A 112 -8.32 -8.89 9.77
CA ILE A 112 -9.46 -9.10 10.68
C ILE A 112 -10.58 -9.87 9.99
N ILE A 113 -10.95 -9.50 8.77
CA ILE A 113 -12.02 -10.18 8.02
C ILE A 113 -11.68 -11.65 7.81
N VAL A 114 -10.48 -11.95 7.30
CA VAL A 114 -10.06 -13.32 6.99
C VAL A 114 -9.92 -14.14 8.27
N TYR A 115 -9.28 -13.58 9.28
CA TYR A 115 -9.16 -14.20 10.60
C TYR A 115 -10.54 -14.53 11.19
N THR A 116 -11.48 -13.58 11.15
CA THR A 116 -12.84 -13.77 11.67
C THR A 116 -13.63 -14.78 10.86
N ALA A 117 -13.56 -14.73 9.53
CA ALA A 117 -14.26 -15.66 8.64
C ALA A 117 -13.77 -17.10 8.87
N LEU A 118 -12.45 -17.30 9.01
CA LEU A 118 -11.86 -18.59 9.38
C LEU A 118 -12.37 -19.06 10.75
N HIS A 119 -12.41 -18.18 11.75
CA HIS A 119 -12.87 -18.53 13.11
C HIS A 119 -14.37 -18.87 13.16
N GLN A 120 -15.22 -18.12 12.47
CA GLN A 120 -16.66 -18.41 12.45
C GLN A 120 -16.98 -19.68 11.67
N SER A 121 -16.22 -19.99 10.61
CA SER A 121 -16.42 -21.21 9.82
C SER A 121 -16.03 -22.50 10.53
N ILE A 122 -15.18 -22.44 11.56
CA ILE A 122 -14.74 -23.59 12.35
C ILE A 122 -15.69 -23.86 13.54
N LEU A 123 -16.42 -22.85 14.00
CA LEU A 123 -17.36 -22.93 15.13
C LEU A 123 -18.80 -23.30 14.73
N THR A 124 -19.07 -23.50 13.44
CA THR A 124 -20.38 -23.93 12.89
C THR A 124 -20.30 -25.37 12.42
#